data_AF-A0A6B1I5X6-F1
#
_entry.id   AF-A0A6B1I5X6-F1
#
_cell.length_a   1.000
_cell.length_b   1.000
_cell.length_c   1.000
_cell.angle_alpha   90.00
_cell.angle_beta   90.00
_cell.angle_gamma   90.00
#
_symmetry.space_group_name_H-M   'P 1'
#
loop_
_entity.id
_entity.type
_entity.pdbx_description
1 polymer ?
#
loop_
_entity_poly.entity_id
_entity_poly.type
_entity_poly.pdbx_seq_one_letter_code
_entity_poly.pdbx_strand_id
1 'polypeptide(L)'
;MLVAWLLSGCGGKDPTAPLAPAPVPSEPTGRAGTVAVANHTAYDLEVAYLNETSADAPQIVRTHVPAGQRAEVSGGVLPAGLEVEFDLVLVPRTADGIRVRRKVRVSIDGDWVLNVRLADESDPFSLEVASASP
;
A
#
# COMPACT_ATOMS: atom_id res chain seq x y z
N MET A 1 -55.40 49.81 1.46
CA MET A 1 -55.93 48.80 0.52
C MET A 1 -56.08 47.49 1.29
N LEU A 2 -57.25 46.86 1.15
CA LEU A 2 -57.73 45.69 1.89
C LEU A 2 -57.13 44.37 1.34
N VAL A 3 -57.36 43.27 2.08
CA VAL A 3 -57.23 41.82 1.76
C VAL A 3 -55.90 41.20 2.28
N ALA A 4 -55.81 40.62 3.48
CA ALA A 4 -56.40 39.39 4.03
C ALA A 4 -55.89 38.09 3.38
N TRP A 5 -55.25 37.19 4.14
CA TRP A 5 -55.72 35.80 4.35
C TRP A 5 -54.77 34.99 5.27
N LEU A 6 -55.42 34.35 6.26
CA LEU A 6 -55.12 33.07 6.93
C LEU A 6 -53.96 32.93 7.92
N LEU A 7 -54.33 33.14 9.18
CA LEU A 7 -54.03 32.24 10.29
C LEU A 7 -54.57 30.84 10.00
N SER A 8 -53.76 29.79 10.16
CA SER A 8 -54.09 28.56 10.90
C SER A 8 -52.99 27.50 10.75
N GLY A 9 -52.35 27.17 11.87
CA GLY A 9 -51.41 26.05 11.96
C GLY A 9 -50.62 26.08 13.25
N CYS A 10 -51.29 25.88 14.38
CA CYS A 10 -50.62 25.59 15.66
C CYS A 10 -49.81 24.29 15.54
N GLY A 11 -48.52 24.36 15.83
CA GLY A 11 -47.64 23.20 15.91
C GLY A 11 -46.44 23.52 16.77
N GLY A 12 -46.64 23.51 18.09
CA GLY A 12 -45.54 23.65 19.05
C GLY A 12 -44.63 22.44 19.03
N LYS A 13 -43.31 22.67 19.06
CA LYS A 13 -42.35 21.76 19.69
C LYS A 13 -41.01 22.48 19.94
N ASP A 14 -40.77 22.70 21.23
CA ASP A 14 -39.53 22.86 21.98
C ASP A 14 -38.28 23.49 21.30
N PRO A 15 -37.72 24.57 21.88
CA PRO A 15 -36.37 24.98 21.56
C PRO A 15 -35.39 24.03 22.27
N THR A 16 -34.35 23.59 21.55
CA THR A 16 -33.21 22.78 22.06
C THR A 16 -33.40 21.27 21.98
N ALA A 17 -33.52 20.74 20.74
CA ALA A 17 -32.95 19.42 20.48
C ALA A 17 -31.44 19.60 20.25
N PRO A 18 -30.55 18.91 21.00
CA PRO A 18 -29.14 18.88 20.66
C PRO A 18 -28.99 18.37 19.23
N LEU A 19 -28.30 19.13 18.38
CA LEU A 19 -27.84 18.62 17.09
C LEU A 19 -27.09 17.33 17.35
N ALA A 20 -27.55 16.23 16.76
CA ALA A 20 -26.84 14.96 16.83
C ALA A 20 -25.38 15.22 16.41
N PRO A 21 -24.39 14.76 17.19
CA PRO A 21 -22.99 14.97 16.85
C PRO A 21 -22.74 14.42 15.44
N ALA A 22 -22.01 15.19 14.63
CA ALA A 22 -21.61 14.75 13.30
C ALA A 22 -20.93 13.37 13.42
N PRO A 23 -21.19 12.44 12.48
CA PRO A 23 -20.52 11.14 12.50
C PRO A 23 -19.01 11.38 12.53
N VAL A 24 -18.37 10.89 13.60
CA VAL A 24 -16.91 10.84 13.66
C VAL A 24 -16.42 10.01 12.48
N PRO A 25 -15.41 10.49 11.71
CA PRO A 25 -14.79 9.68 10.68
C PRO A 25 -14.32 8.39 11.31
N SER A 26 -14.82 7.25 10.81
CA SER A 26 -14.36 5.94 11.25
C SER A 26 -12.85 5.87 11.03
N GLU A 27 -12.08 5.46 12.04
CA GLU A 27 -10.67 5.13 11.84
C GLU A 27 -10.57 4.10 10.70
N PRO A 28 -9.55 4.21 9.83
CA PRO A 28 -9.35 3.23 8.77
C PRO A 28 -9.26 1.85 9.41
N THR A 29 -10.16 0.95 9.04
CA THR A 29 -10.25 -0.42 9.58
C THR A 29 -9.09 -1.32 9.14
N GLY A 30 -8.12 -0.77 8.41
CA GLY A 30 -6.99 -1.52 7.88
C GLY A 30 -5.94 -1.82 8.96
N ARG A 31 -5.15 -2.85 8.72
CA ARG A 31 -4.07 -3.26 9.62
C ARG A 31 -2.71 -2.75 9.16
N ALA A 32 -1.91 -2.21 10.07
CA ALA A 32 -0.50 -1.94 9.81
C ALA A 32 0.27 -3.25 9.61
N GLY A 33 1.33 -3.25 8.81
CA GLY A 33 2.05 -4.49 8.50
C GLY A 33 3.39 -4.30 7.82
N THR A 34 4.04 -5.42 7.56
CA THR A 34 5.34 -5.50 6.90
C THR A 34 5.20 -6.06 5.49
N VAL A 35 6.21 -5.83 4.65
CA VAL A 35 6.27 -6.45 3.31
C VAL A 35 7.53 -7.28 3.22
N ALA A 36 7.38 -8.55 2.88
CA ALA A 36 8.47 -9.45 2.57
C ALA A 36 8.46 -9.84 1.09
N VAL A 37 9.64 -10.09 0.54
CA VAL A 37 9.82 -10.68 -0.79
C VAL A 37 10.37 -12.08 -0.63
N ALA A 38 9.73 -13.05 -1.28
CA ALA A 38 10.24 -14.40 -1.46
C ALA A 38 10.78 -14.53 -2.89
N ASN A 39 12.10 -14.62 -3.01
CA ASN A 39 12.81 -14.71 -4.28
C ASN A 39 12.98 -16.17 -4.68
N HIS A 40 12.12 -16.67 -5.56
CA HIS A 40 12.22 -18.03 -6.11
C HIS A 40 13.05 -18.10 -7.40
N THR A 41 13.78 -17.03 -7.74
CA THR A 41 14.62 -16.98 -8.94
C THR A 41 16.07 -17.40 -8.64
N ALA A 42 16.83 -17.68 -9.69
CA ALA A 42 18.28 -17.92 -9.62
C ALA A 42 19.12 -16.62 -9.61
N TYR A 43 18.47 -15.46 -9.54
CA TYR A 43 19.09 -14.14 -9.51
C TYR A 43 18.95 -13.53 -8.13
N ASP A 44 19.95 -12.75 -7.72
CA ASP A 44 19.76 -11.83 -6.60
C ASP A 44 18.78 -10.73 -7.01
N LEU A 45 18.05 -10.21 -6.02
CA LEU A 45 17.13 -9.09 -6.20
C LEU A 45 17.60 -7.89 -5.40
N GLU A 46 17.60 -6.72 -6.03
CA GLU A 46 17.53 -5.44 -5.31
C GLU A 46 16.08 -4.98 -5.28
N VAL A 47 15.56 -4.73 -4.08
CA VAL A 47 14.22 -4.20 -3.87
C VAL A 47 14.34 -2.82 -3.26
N ALA A 48 13.66 -1.84 -3.84
CA ALA A 48 13.67 -0.48 -3.36
C ALA A 48 12.26 0.13 -3.37
N TYR A 49 12.00 1.05 -2.45
CA TYR A 49 10.80 1.89 -2.52
C TYR A 49 11.06 3.23 -1.83
N LEU A 50 10.20 4.21 -2.10
CA LEU A 50 10.19 5.47 -1.38
C LEU A 50 9.25 5.35 -0.17
N ASN A 51 9.79 5.40 1.03
CA ASN A 51 9.01 5.42 2.26
C ASN A 51 8.62 6.86 2.58
N GLU A 52 7.32 7.14 2.44
CA GLU A 52 6.70 8.45 2.66
C GLU A 52 5.86 8.48 3.93
N THR A 53 6.11 7.57 4.88
CA THR A 53 5.40 7.54 6.18
C THR A 53 5.57 8.87 6.94
N SER A 54 6.68 9.57 6.72
CA SER A 54 6.88 10.96 7.15
C SER A 54 6.97 11.86 5.91
N ALA A 55 5.98 12.74 5.73
CA ALA A 55 5.93 13.65 4.58
C ALA A 55 7.13 14.64 4.55
N ASP A 56 7.65 15.02 5.72
CA ASP A 56 8.76 15.96 5.83
C ASP A 56 10.14 15.30 5.68
N ALA A 57 10.18 13.96 5.68
CA ALA A 57 11.42 13.19 5.61
C ALA A 57 11.24 11.88 4.80
N PRO A 58 10.92 11.96 3.50
CA PRO A 58 10.83 10.77 2.66
C PRO A 58 12.21 10.11 2.54
N GLN A 59 12.24 8.78 2.59
CA GLN A 59 13.49 8.01 2.58
C GLN A 59 13.43 6.85 1.59
N ILE A 60 14.51 6.65 0.83
CA ILE A 60 14.62 5.48 -0.04
C ILE A 60 15.08 4.30 0.80
N VAL A 61 14.24 3.28 0.91
CA VAL A 61 14.61 2.00 1.52
C VAL A 61 15.10 1.07 0.42
N ARG A 62 16.23 0.39 0.66
CA ARG A 62 16.83 -0.58 -0.27
C ARG A 62 17.21 -1.83 0.48
N THR A 63 16.80 -2.97 -0.05
CA THR A 63 17.10 -4.28 0.51
C THR A 63 17.59 -5.21 -0.60
N HIS A 64 18.69 -5.91 -0.33
CA HIS A 64 19.15 -7.02 -1.16
C HIS A 64 18.48 -8.31 -0.70
N VAL A 65 17.94 -9.07 -1.64
CA VAL A 65 17.28 -10.37 -1.40
C VAL A 65 18.01 -11.42 -2.22
N PRO A 66 18.85 -12.27 -1.60
CA PRO A 66 19.60 -13.28 -2.32
C PRO A 66 18.71 -14.26 -3.10
N ALA A 67 19.27 -14.86 -4.15
CA ALA A 67 18.61 -15.93 -4.90
C ALA A 67 18.11 -17.05 -3.97
N GLY A 68 16.86 -17.50 -4.17
CA GLY A 68 16.23 -18.56 -3.38
C GLY A 68 15.85 -18.18 -1.95
N GLN A 69 16.02 -16.92 -1.53
CA GLN A 69 15.81 -16.48 -0.15
C GLN A 69 14.56 -15.60 0.02
N ARG A 70 14.14 -15.44 1.28
CA ARG A 70 13.11 -14.50 1.69
C ARG A 70 13.70 -13.41 2.59
N ALA A 71 13.28 -12.17 2.40
CA ALA A 71 13.68 -11.05 3.26
C ALA A 71 12.52 -10.07 3.46
N GLU A 72 12.48 -9.40 4.61
CA GLU A 72 11.65 -8.22 4.83
C GLU A 72 12.24 -7.03 4.06
N VAL A 73 11.42 -6.36 3.25
CA VAL A 73 11.84 -5.26 2.38
C VAL A 73 11.22 -3.92 2.77
N SER A 74 10.27 -3.90 3.71
CA SER A 74 9.68 -2.67 4.25
C SER A 74 10.57 -1.96 5.27
N GLY A 75 11.62 -2.61 5.79
CA GLY A 75 12.53 -2.00 6.76
C GLY A 75 11.85 -1.56 8.06
N GLY A 76 10.75 -2.22 8.43
CA GLY A 76 9.85 -1.82 9.50
C GLY A 76 8.36 -1.97 9.16
N VAL A 77 7.52 -1.65 10.14
CA VAL A 77 6.06 -1.68 10.03
C VAL A 77 5.57 -0.44 9.30
N LEU A 78 4.74 -0.66 8.28
CA LEU A 78 4.10 0.39 7.50
C LEU A 78 2.66 0.62 7.98
N PRO A 79 2.17 1.88 7.97
CA PRO A 79 0.81 2.20 8.36
C PRO A 79 -0.24 1.54 7.45
N ALA A 80 -1.39 1.21 8.03
CA ALA A 80 -2.56 0.75 7.27
C ALA A 80 -3.00 1.77 6.22
N GLY A 81 -3.45 1.28 5.06
CA GLY A 81 -3.93 2.10 3.95
C GLY A 81 -2.83 2.81 3.16
N LEU A 82 -1.55 2.72 3.56
CA LEU A 82 -0.44 3.25 2.78
C LEU A 82 -0.34 2.47 1.47
N GLU A 83 -0.32 3.17 0.34
CA GLU A 83 0.04 2.57 -0.95
C GLU A 83 1.55 2.68 -1.15
N VAL A 84 2.21 1.55 -1.38
CA VAL A 84 3.65 1.48 -1.59
C VAL A 84 3.95 0.87 -2.94
N GLU A 85 4.80 1.54 -3.72
CA GLU A 85 5.33 1.02 -4.98
C GLU A 85 6.76 0.51 -4.79
N PHE A 86 6.93 -0.80 -4.87
CA PHE A 86 8.23 -1.46 -4.83
C PHE A 86 8.80 -1.61 -6.23
N ASP A 87 10.06 -1.22 -6.39
CA ASP A 87 10.92 -1.52 -7.52
C ASP A 87 11.73 -2.78 -7.24
N LEU A 88 11.50 -3.83 -8.01
CA LEU A 88 12.26 -5.07 -7.96
C LEU A 88 13.19 -5.12 -9.16
N VAL A 89 14.48 -5.35 -8.92
CA VAL A 89 15.51 -5.39 -9.96
C VAL A 89 16.29 -6.69 -9.85
N LEU A 90 16.28 -7.51 -10.91
CA LEU A 90 17.20 -8.65 -11.00
C LEU A 90 18.62 -8.12 -11.14
N VAL A 91 19.51 -8.59 -10.26
CA VAL A 91 20.92 -8.27 -10.30
C VAL A 91 21.61 -9.26 -11.24
N PRO A 92 22.18 -8.80 -12.36
CA PRO A 92 22.92 -9.68 -13.26
C PRO A 92 24.21 -10.18 -12.60
N ARG A 93 24.62 -11.40 -12.93
CA ARG A 93 25.85 -12.02 -12.41
C ARG A 93 27.13 -11.39 -12.96
N THR A 94 27.03 -10.66 -14.07
CA THR A 94 28.13 -9.95 -14.72
C THR A 94 27.78 -8.48 -14.85
N ALA A 95 28.80 -7.61 -14.83
CA ALA A 95 28.60 -6.16 -14.91
C ALA A 95 27.90 -5.71 -16.21
N ASP A 96 28.10 -6.44 -17.31
CA ASP A 96 27.49 -6.16 -18.62
C ASP A 96 26.15 -6.89 -18.82
N GLY A 97 25.62 -7.56 -17.79
CA GLY A 97 24.37 -8.30 -17.89
C GLY A 97 23.14 -7.39 -17.92
N ILE A 98 22.05 -7.92 -18.48
CA ILE A 98 20.77 -7.21 -18.59
C ILE A 98 20.17 -7.02 -17.20
N ARG A 99 19.79 -5.77 -16.85
CA ARG A 99 19.01 -5.46 -15.65
C ARG A 99 17.53 -5.48 -16.00
N VAL A 100 16.78 -6.39 -15.40
CA VAL A 100 15.32 -6.45 -15.52
C VAL A 100 14.69 -5.82 -14.29
N ARG A 101 13.78 -4.86 -14.50
CA ARG A 101 13.05 -4.16 -13.44
C ARG A 101 11.55 -4.39 -13.56
N ARG A 102 10.90 -4.61 -12.42
CA ARG A 102 9.44 -4.65 -12.29
C ARG A 102 8.99 -3.77 -11.14
N LYS A 103 7.79 -3.21 -11.30
CA LYS A 103 7.11 -2.40 -10.29
C LYS A 103 5.91 -3.17 -9.76
N VAL A 104 5.73 -3.15 -8.45
CA VAL A 104 4.55 -3.73 -7.79
C VAL A 104 4.02 -2.75 -6.78
N ARG A 105 2.71 -2.50 -6.85
CA ARG A 105 2.02 -1.67 -5.87
C ARG A 105 1.28 -2.54 -4.87
N VAL A 106 1.38 -2.19 -3.60
CA VAL A 106 0.71 -2.86 -2.49
C VAL A 106 0.01 -1.80 -1.65
N SER A 107 -1.26 -2.03 -1.32
CA SER A 107 -1.96 -1.27 -0.29
C SER A 107 -1.83 -2.02 1.03
N ILE A 108 -1.27 -1.40 2.06
CA ILE A 108 -0.99 -2.06 3.33
C ILE A 108 -2.30 -2.31 4.08
N ASP A 109 -2.59 -3.58 4.33
CA ASP A 109 -3.71 -4.05 5.13
C ASP A 109 -3.31 -5.33 5.87
N GLY A 110 -2.22 -5.22 6.62
CA GLY A 110 -1.51 -6.33 7.26
C GLY A 110 -0.21 -6.67 6.54
N ASP A 111 0.34 -7.83 6.88
CA ASP A 111 1.59 -8.30 6.32
C ASP A 111 1.40 -8.77 4.89
N TRP A 112 2.40 -8.58 4.02
CA TRP A 112 2.37 -9.04 2.64
C TRP A 112 3.58 -9.90 2.30
N VAL A 113 3.36 -10.86 1.41
CA VAL A 113 4.45 -11.62 0.78
C VAL A 113 4.38 -11.50 -0.73
N LEU A 114 5.41 -10.91 -1.32
CA LEU A 114 5.61 -10.82 -2.77
C LEU A 114 6.43 -12.02 -3.23
N ASN A 115 5.79 -12.94 -3.94
CA ASN A 115 6.44 -14.11 -4.52
C ASN A 115 6.96 -13.75 -5.91
N VAL A 116 8.28 -13.78 -6.06
CA VAL A 116 8.97 -13.42 -7.29
C VAL A 116 9.49 -14.68 -7.95
N ARG A 117 9.15 -14.90 -9.22
CA ARG A 117 9.58 -16.07 -10.00
C ARG A 117 9.79 -15.69 -11.47
N LEU A 118 10.46 -16.55 -12.22
CA LEU A 118 10.49 -16.49 -13.68
C LEU A 118 9.47 -17.50 -14.21
N ALA A 119 8.65 -17.10 -15.18
CA ALA A 119 7.77 -18.04 -15.88
C ALA A 119 8.58 -19.00 -16.78
N ASP A 120 9.72 -18.52 -17.29
CA ASP A 120 10.75 -19.29 -17.98
C ASP A 120 12.10 -18.98 -17.32
N GLU A 121 12.69 -19.97 -16.63
CA GLU A 121 13.94 -19.81 -15.88
C GLU A 121 15.13 -19.37 -16.74
N SER A 122 15.07 -19.58 -18.07
CA SER A 122 16.10 -19.18 -19.01
C SER A 122 15.94 -17.74 -19.52
N ASP A 123 14.76 -17.14 -19.35
CA ASP A 123 14.45 -15.79 -19.78
C ASP A 123 14.25 -14.85 -18.58
N PRO A 124 15.20 -13.92 -18.30
CA PRO A 124 15.05 -12.98 -17.20
C PRO A 124 13.89 -11.99 -17.41
N PHE A 125 13.39 -11.80 -18.63
CA PHE A 125 12.25 -10.91 -18.91
C PHE A 125 10.90 -11.53 -18.53
N SER A 126 10.87 -12.85 -18.33
CA SER A 126 9.71 -13.62 -17.86
C SER A 126 9.39 -13.44 -16.37
N LEU A 127 9.98 -12.41 -15.74
CA LEU A 127 9.78 -12.08 -14.33
C LEU A 127 8.31 -11.77 -14.01
N GLU A 128 7.76 -12.59 -13.12
CA GLU A 128 6.42 -12.46 -12.55
C GLU A 128 6.52 -12.16 -11.05
N VAL A 129 5.58 -11.34 -10.57
CA VAL A 129 5.40 -11.11 -9.14
C VAL A 129 3.95 -11.37 -8.78
N ALA A 130 3.73 -12.31 -7.87
CA ALA A 130 2.43 -12.61 -7.30
C ALA A 130 2.40 -12.12 -5.85
N SER A 131 1.41 -11.32 -5.49
CA SER A 131 1.19 -10.90 -4.10
C SER A 131 0.18 -11.83 -3.44
N ALA A 132 0.46 -12.22 -2.20
CA ALA A 132 -0.51 -12.84 -1.32
C ALA A 132 -0.59 -12.01 -0.04
N SER A 133 -1.82 -11.64 0.32
CA SER A 133 -2.15 -11.31 1.70
C SER A 133 -2.32 -12.64 2.44
N PRO A 134 -1.69 -12.84 3.62
CA PRO A 134 -1.76 -14.08 4.38
C PRO A 134 -3.18 -14.44 4.82
#